data_AF-A0A2B8B9T7-F1
#
_entry.id   AF-A0A2B8B9T7-F1
#
_cell.length_a   1.000
_cell.length_b   1.000
_cell.length_c   1.000
_cell.angle_alpha   90.00
_cell.angle_beta   90.00
_cell.angle_gamma   90.00
#
_symmetry.space_group_name_H-M   'P 1'
#
loop_
_entity.id
_entity.type
_entity.pdbx_description
1 polymer ?
#
loop_
_entity_poly.entity_id
_entity_poly.type
_entity_poly.pdbx_seq_one_letter_code
_entity_poly.pdbx_strand_id
1 'polypeptide(L)'
;MPIRYDADLARFEAACTVEDALPLAEWLEATAAPRVDLSACMDLHTALLQLLLAARPTMTAGPEDAFLARWVGPALGVPPSPGGKPA
;
A
#
# COMPACT_ATOMS: atom_id res chain seq x y z
N MET A 1 9.43 -6.88 9.54
CA MET A 1 9.39 -6.43 8.14
C MET A 1 8.10 -6.95 7.53
N PRO A 2 6.98 -6.25 7.78
CA PRO A 2 5.65 -6.54 7.24
C PRO A 2 5.54 -6.35 5.72
N ILE A 3 6.55 -5.75 5.06
CA ILE A 3 6.56 -5.64 3.59
C ILE A 3 7.45 -6.74 3.00
N ARG A 4 6.86 -7.53 2.09
CA ARG A 4 7.59 -8.51 1.27
C ARG A 4 7.77 -7.97 -0.13
N TYR A 5 8.99 -8.05 -0.63
CA TYR A 5 9.35 -7.62 -1.98
C TYR A 5 9.61 -8.85 -2.85
N ASP A 6 8.82 -8.99 -3.91
CA ASP A 6 9.08 -9.86 -5.05
C ASP A 6 9.43 -8.97 -6.26
N ALA A 7 10.17 -9.48 -7.25
CA ALA A 7 10.57 -8.82 -8.50
C ALA A 7 10.11 -7.34 -8.67
N ASP A 8 8.86 -7.12 -9.09
CA ASP A 8 8.22 -5.81 -9.27
C ASP A 8 7.05 -5.55 -8.30
N LEU A 9 6.81 -6.42 -7.32
CA LEU A 9 5.65 -6.39 -6.44
C LEU A 9 6.03 -6.30 -4.95
N ALA A 10 5.57 -5.24 -4.28
CA ALA A 10 5.61 -5.11 -2.84
C ALA A 10 4.25 -5.50 -2.22
N ARG A 11 4.25 -6.46 -1.28
CA ARG A 11 3.08 -6.90 -0.53
C ARG A 11 3.17 -6.41 0.91
N PHE A 12 2.15 -5.69 1.35
CA PHE A 12 2.06 -5.13 2.70
C PHE A 12 1.19 -6.05 3.55
N GLU A 13 1.73 -6.55 4.66
CA GLU A 13 1.06 -7.52 5.55
C GLU A 13 0.99 -7.00 6.98
N ALA A 14 -0.13 -7.19 7.68
CA ALA A 14 -0.33 -6.77 9.06
C ALA A 14 -0.07 -5.25 9.27
N ALA A 15 0.55 -4.87 10.39
CA ALA A 15 0.84 -3.48 10.72
C ALA A 15 2.18 -3.03 10.12
N CYS A 16 2.14 -2.14 9.14
CA CYS A 16 3.30 -1.55 8.49
C CYS A 16 3.70 -0.24 9.17
N THR A 17 4.89 -0.22 9.76
CA THR A 17 5.35 0.87 10.65
C THR A 17 6.37 1.77 9.95
N VAL A 18 6.88 2.78 10.65
CA VAL A 18 7.82 3.76 10.06
C VAL A 18 9.15 3.13 9.65
N GLU A 19 9.54 2.04 10.30
CA GLU A 19 10.79 1.31 10.07
C GLU A 19 10.88 0.74 8.65
N ASP A 20 9.74 0.48 8.00
CA ASP A 20 9.71 -0.02 6.62
C ASP A 20 9.85 1.09 5.57
N ALA A 21 9.87 2.37 5.97
CA ALA A 21 9.84 3.50 5.04
C ALA A 21 11.10 3.62 4.19
N LEU A 22 12.28 3.45 4.79
CA LEU A 22 13.54 3.52 4.03
C LEU A 22 13.66 2.35 3.04
N PRO A 23 13.48 1.07 3.44
CA PRO A 23 13.46 -0.04 2.49
C PRO A 23 12.45 0.12 1.36
N LEU A 24 11.25 0.65 1.66
CA LEU A 24 10.23 0.89 0.65
C LEU A 24 10.66 1.98 -0.34
N ALA A 25 11.23 3.08 0.14
CA ALA A 25 11.70 4.17 -0.71
C ALA A 25 12.80 3.70 -1.68
N GLU A 26 13.79 2.96 -1.16
CA GLU A 26 14.87 2.39 -1.97
C GLU A 26 14.33 1.43 -3.04
N TRP A 27 13.37 0.56 -2.66
CA TRP A 27 12.75 -0.37 -3.60
C TRP A 27 11.92 0.35 -4.67
N LEU A 28 11.14 1.37 -4.31
CA LEU A 28 10.33 2.15 -5.25
C LEU A 28 11.20 2.90 -6.27
N GLU A 29 12.38 3.39 -5.85
CA GLU A 29 13.33 4.07 -6.74
C GLU A 29 14.02 3.09 -7.70
N ALA A 30 14.37 1.89 -7.23
CA ALA A 30 15.10 0.89 -8.01
C ALA A 30 14.21 0.05 -8.95
N THR A 31 12.90 0.01 -8.71
CA THR A 31 11.98 -0.89 -9.42
C THR A 31 11.33 -0.18 -10.60
N ALA A 32 11.51 -0.71 -11.80
CA ALA A 32 10.78 -0.25 -12.98
C ALA A 32 9.31 -0.69 -12.91
N ALA A 33 8.39 0.27 -13.02
CA ALA A 33 6.93 0.04 -12.96
C ALA A 33 6.47 -0.73 -11.69
N PRO A 34 6.72 -0.18 -10.49
CA PRO A 34 6.43 -0.88 -9.24
C PRO A 34 4.94 -1.16 -9.08
N ARG A 35 4.65 -2.33 -8.52
CA ARG A 35 3.30 -2.81 -8.20
C ARG A 35 3.17 -2.99 -6.69
N VAL A 36 1.97 -2.70 -6.17
CA VAL A 36 1.70 -2.76 -4.73
C VAL A 36 0.42 -3.54 -4.47
N ASP A 37 0.47 -4.38 -3.44
CA ASP A 37 -0.66 -5.14 -2.90
C ASP A 37 -0.86 -4.74 -1.43
N LEU A 38 -2.01 -4.14 -1.13
CA LEU A 38 -2.38 -3.72 0.22
C LEU A 38 -3.43 -4.63 0.86
N SER A 39 -3.85 -5.71 0.21
CA SER A 39 -4.98 -6.54 0.67
C SER A 39 -4.83 -7.06 2.10
N ALA A 40 -3.62 -7.45 2.49
CA ALA A 40 -3.30 -7.93 3.83
C ALA A 40 -2.82 -6.84 4.82
N CYS A 41 -2.84 -5.56 4.42
CA CYS A 41 -2.41 -4.45 5.26
C CYS A 41 -3.52 -4.06 6.25
N MET A 42 -3.19 -4.05 7.53
CA MET A 42 -4.10 -3.71 8.63
C MET A 42 -3.87 -2.29 9.14
N ASP A 43 -2.60 -1.87 9.24
CA ASP A 43 -2.22 -0.52 9.61
C ASP A 43 -1.12 -0.02 8.67
N LEU A 44 -1.25 1.22 8.20
CA LEU A 44 -0.28 1.84 7.30
C LEU A 44 0.23 3.14 7.91
N HIS A 45 1.50 3.16 8.29
CA HIS A 45 2.14 4.39 8.75
C HIS A 45 2.09 5.46 7.64
N THR A 46 1.88 6.73 8.02
CA THR A 46 1.68 7.83 7.07
C THR A 46 2.89 8.08 6.17
N ALA A 47 4.11 7.80 6.65
CA ALA A 47 5.32 7.84 5.84
C ALA A 47 5.26 6.88 4.63
N LEU A 48 4.72 5.67 4.81
CA LEU A 48 4.55 4.71 3.73
C LEU A 48 3.50 5.20 2.72
N LEU A 49 2.39 5.75 3.21
CA LEU A 49 1.38 6.38 2.37
C LEU A 49 1.96 7.52 1.51
N GLN A 50 2.80 8.38 2.09
CA GLN A 50 3.45 9.48 1.38
C GLN A 50 4.35 8.96 0.24
N LEU A 51 5.12 7.90 0.49
CA LEU A 51 5.96 7.26 -0.53
C LEU A 51 5.11 6.69 -1.67
N LEU A 52 4.02 5.98 -1.36
CA LEU A 52 3.10 5.45 -2.37
C LEU A 52 2.44 6.57 -3.20
N LEU A 53 2.02 7.67 -2.57
CA LEU A 53 1.46 8.82 -3.28
C LEU A 53 2.47 9.51 -4.19
N ALA A 54 3.74 9.58 -3.77
CA ALA A 54 4.82 10.17 -4.55
C ALA A 54 5.21 9.30 -5.75
N ALA A 55 5.40 8.00 -5.52
CA ALA A 55 5.84 7.05 -6.54
C ALA A 55 4.72 6.63 -7.50
N ARG A 56 3.45 6.72 -7.08
CA ARG A 56 2.25 6.30 -7.83
C ARG A 56 2.40 4.89 -8.45
N PRO A 57 2.71 3.86 -7.64
CA PRO A 57 2.82 2.50 -8.16
C PRO A 57 1.46 1.99 -8.66
N THR A 58 1.49 0.93 -9.46
CA THR A 58 0.25 0.26 -9.89
C THR A 58 -0.32 -0.55 -8.73
N MET A 59 -1.54 -0.24 -8.32
CA MET A 59 -2.23 -1.00 -7.28
C MET A 59 -2.79 -2.30 -7.86
N THR A 60 -2.35 -3.43 -7.33
CA THR A 60 -2.82 -4.77 -7.73
C THR A 60 -3.99 -5.25 -6.90
N ALA A 61 -4.02 -4.86 -5.62
CA ALA A 61 -5.15 -5.01 -4.73
C ALA A 61 -5.15 -3.89 -3.68
N GLY A 62 -6.34 -3.43 -3.31
CA GLY A 62 -6.55 -2.44 -2.26
C GLY A 62 -6.59 -3.03 -0.86
N PRO A 63 -6.54 -2.19 0.18
CA PRO A 63 -6.65 -2.66 1.57
C PRO A 63 -8.04 -3.22 1.88
N GLU A 64 -8.09 -4.33 2.61
CA GLU A 64 -9.33 -4.92 3.12
C GLU A 64 -9.78 -4.32 4.46
N ASP A 65 -8.84 -3.74 5.22
CA ASP A 65 -9.16 -2.99 6.43
C ASP A 65 -10.12 -1.83 6.11
N ALA A 66 -11.20 -1.70 6.90
CA ALA A 66 -12.28 -0.76 6.60
C ALA A 66 -11.84 0.71 6.70
N PHE A 67 -10.93 1.05 7.59
CA PHE A 67 -10.43 2.42 7.73
C PHE A 67 -9.52 2.77 6.56
N LEU A 68 -8.58 1.88 6.22
CA LEU A 68 -7.69 2.07 5.08
C LEU A 68 -8.45 2.06 3.75
N ALA A 69 -9.42 1.16 3.56
CA ALA A 69 -10.26 1.12 2.37
C ALA A 69 -11.06 2.42 2.18
N ARG A 70 -11.54 3.02 3.28
CA ARG A 70 -12.34 4.27 3.24
C ARG A 70 -11.50 5.50 2.94
N TRP A 71 -10.31 5.62 3.54
CA TRP A 71 -9.52 6.86 3.51
C TRP A 71 -8.27 6.79 2.65
N VAL A 72 -7.60 5.64 2.61
CA VAL A 72 -6.33 5.44 1.89
C VAL A 72 -6.56 4.93 0.47
N GLY A 73 -7.46 3.95 0.30
CA GLY A 73 -7.79 3.36 -1.00
C GLY A 73 -8.06 4.41 -2.10
N PRO A 74 -9.00 5.36 -1.89
CA PRO A 74 -9.29 6.41 -2.87
C PRO A 74 -8.10 7.33 -3.18
N ALA A 75 -7.27 7.65 -2.17
CA ALA A 75 -6.08 8.50 -2.37
C ALA A 75 -5.02 7.82 -3.24
N LEU A 76 -4.97 6.49 -3.20
CA LEU A 76 -4.08 5.65 -4.01
C LEU A 76 -4.68 5.24 -5.36
N GLY A 77 -5.88 5.74 -5.71
CA GLY A 77 -6.56 5.39 -6.95
C GLY A 77 -7.11 3.97 -6.99
N VAL A 78 -7.23 3.30 -5.83
CA VAL A 78 -7.89 2.00 -5.71
C VAL A 78 -9.40 2.23 -5.85
N PRO A 79 -10.08 1.61 -6.82
CA PRO A 79 -11.52 1.72 -6.92
C PRO A 79 -12.17 1.07 -5.69
N PRO A 80 -13.22 1.68 -5.10
CA PRO A 80 -13.91 1.09 -3.97
C PRO A 80 -14.47 -0.28 -4.35
N SER A 81 -14.24 -1.29 -3.51
CA SER A 81 -14.82 -2.62 -3.70
C SER A 81 -16.36 -2.51 -3.72
N PRO A 82 -17.06 -3.11 -4.69
CA PRO A 82 -18.50 -2.90 -4.92
C PRO A 82 -19.45 -3.38 -3.81
N GLY A 83 -18.96 -3.73 -2.62
CA GLY A 83 -19.74 -4.22 -1.49
C GLY A 83 -19.52 -3.51 -0.15
N GLY A 84 -18.73 -2.43 -0.11
CA GLY A 84 -18.44 -1.70 1.13
C GLY A 84 -19.66 -0.98 1.69
N LYS A 85 -20.40 -1.62 2.61
CA LYS A 85 -21.50 -0.99 3.33
C LYS A 85 -20.94 0.20 4.14
N PRO A 86 -21.46 1.43 3.97
CA PRO A 86 -20.99 2.54 4.79
C PRO A 86 -21.34 2.27 6.25
N ALA A 87 -20.31 2.25 7.10
CA ALA A 87 -20.44 2.40 8.54
C ALA A 87 -20.84 3.85 8.87
#